data_AF-A0A9D4D7B2-F1
#
_entry.id   AF-A0A9D4D7B2-F1
#
_cell.length_a   1.000
_cell.length_b   1.000
_cell.length_c   1.000
_cell.angle_alpha   90.00
_cell.angle_beta   90.00
_cell.angle_gamma   90.00
#
_symmetry.space_group_name_H-M   'P 1'
#
loop_
_entity.id
_entity.type
_entity.pdbx_description
1 polymer ?
#
loop_
_entity_poly.entity_id
_entity_poly.type
_entity_poly.pdbx_seq_one_letter_code
_entity_poly.pdbx_strand_id
1 'polypeptide(L)'
;MRVMRPNRELLEDMLQWEPDVVILCLGGNNITTRCQPRKINLRIIELCRLVRTRGVATMVLADICKRWVFRDPALTSDRFSKFGSSIAHYKMMYFPVASMVHMQEEKKHWCHDGVHLSEAGVEEFMTSLRLKLRKILTPTDL
;
A
#
# COMPACT_ATOMS: atom_id res chain seq x y z
N MET A 1 18.68 -1.62 -9.74
CA MET A 1 17.65 -1.19 -10.72
C MET A 1 16.66 -0.26 -10.04
N ARG A 2 16.44 0.94 -10.58
CA ARG A 2 15.57 1.99 -10.00
C ARG A 2 14.18 1.87 -10.63
N VAL A 3 13.23 1.27 -9.95
CA VAL A 3 11.81 1.28 -10.37
C VAL A 3 11.22 2.65 -10.01
N MET A 4 11.60 3.69 -10.76
CA MET A 4 11.24 5.09 -10.48
C MET A 4 9.85 5.49 -11.00
N ARG A 5 9.17 4.58 -11.70
CA ARG A 5 7.79 4.71 -12.13
C ARG A 5 7.08 3.40 -11.77
N PRO A 6 5.86 3.42 -11.20
CA PRO A 6 5.00 2.26 -11.33
C PRO A 6 4.96 1.98 -12.84
N ASN A 7 5.36 0.78 -13.25
CA ASN A 7 5.35 0.48 -14.67
C ASN A 7 3.89 0.51 -15.10
N ARG A 8 3.49 1.59 -15.78
CA ARG A 8 2.11 1.77 -16.22
C ARG A 8 1.71 0.61 -17.13
N GLU A 9 2.65 0.10 -17.91
CA GLU A 9 2.49 -1.11 -18.72
C GLU A 9 2.14 -2.31 -17.83
N LEU A 10 2.88 -2.55 -16.74
CA LEU A 10 2.55 -3.62 -15.80
C LEU A 10 1.13 -3.47 -15.22
N LEU A 11 0.73 -2.26 -14.84
CA LEU A 11 -0.63 -2.05 -14.34
C LEU A 11 -1.67 -2.30 -15.45
N GLU A 12 -1.42 -1.84 -16.67
CA GLU A 12 -2.30 -2.08 -17.80
C GLU A 12 -2.39 -3.58 -18.15
N ASP A 13 -1.27 -4.30 -18.12
CA ASP A 13 -1.21 -5.76 -18.29
C ASP A 13 -1.99 -6.49 -17.19
N MET A 14 -1.85 -6.06 -15.93
CA MET A 14 -2.61 -6.63 -14.81
C MET A 14 -4.11 -6.36 -14.94
N LEU A 15 -4.50 -5.20 -15.47
CA LEU A 15 -5.91 -4.83 -15.65
C LEU A 15 -6.58 -5.55 -16.82
N GLN A 16 -5.80 -6.14 -17.76
CA GLN A 16 -6.35 -7.01 -18.81
C GLN A 16 -6.97 -8.31 -18.25
N TRP A 17 -6.68 -8.66 -17.01
CA TRP A 17 -7.27 -9.82 -16.33
C TRP A 17 -8.69 -9.55 -15.81
N GLU A 18 -9.21 -8.34 -16.04
CA GLU A 18 -10.54 -7.89 -15.62
C GLU A 18 -10.82 -8.20 -14.12
N PRO A 19 -9.94 -7.79 -13.20
CA PRO A 19 -10.08 -8.17 -11.81
C PRO A 19 -11.30 -7.51 -11.14
N ASP A 20 -12.09 -8.30 -10.40
CA ASP A 20 -13.17 -7.78 -9.56
C ASP A 20 -12.65 -6.88 -8.42
N VAL A 21 -11.46 -7.21 -7.93
CA VAL A 21 -10.82 -6.58 -6.78
C VAL A 21 -9.37 -6.23 -7.09
N VAL A 22 -8.98 -4.97 -6.85
CA VAL A 22 -7.58 -4.53 -6.93
C VAL A 22 -7.10 -4.07 -5.57
N ILE A 23 -5.96 -4.60 -5.12
CA ILE A 23 -5.31 -4.22 -3.86
C ILE A 23 -4.04 -3.42 -4.19
N LEU A 24 -3.99 -2.16 -3.77
CA LEU A 24 -2.86 -1.27 -4.04
C LEU A 24 -1.93 -1.15 -2.82
N CYS A 25 -0.78 -1.81 -2.89
CA CYS A 25 0.30 -1.76 -1.91
C CYS A 25 1.42 -0.82 -2.38
N LEU A 26 1.13 0.48 -2.49
CA LEU A 26 2.03 1.47 -3.09
C LEU A 26 2.41 2.62 -2.15
N GLY A 27 3.58 3.23 -2.43
CA GLY A 27 4.07 4.46 -1.82
C GLY A 27 5.30 4.29 -0.93
N GLY A 28 5.46 3.14 -0.26
CA GLY A 28 6.55 2.93 0.70
C GLY A 28 7.95 3.07 0.08
N ASN A 29 8.14 2.57 -1.14
CA ASN A 29 9.42 2.67 -1.85
C ASN A 29 9.75 4.09 -2.34
N ASN A 30 8.78 5.01 -2.33
CA ASN A 30 8.97 6.40 -2.75
C ASN A 30 9.31 7.33 -1.58
N ILE A 31 9.19 6.85 -0.34
CA ILE A 31 9.53 7.62 0.85
C ILE A 31 11.06 7.74 0.94
N THR A 32 11.52 8.98 0.97
CA THR A 32 12.93 9.38 1.15
C THR A 32 12.96 10.60 2.05
N THR A 33 14.12 11.01 2.55
CA THR A 33 14.22 12.22 3.39
C THR A 33 13.73 13.49 2.70
N ARG A 34 13.81 13.55 1.37
CA ARG A 34 13.39 14.68 0.54
C ARG A 34 12.04 14.47 -0.13
N CYS A 35 11.33 13.37 0.18
CA CYS A 35 10.05 13.12 -0.45
C CYS A 35 9.01 14.16 -0.04
N GLN A 36 8.05 14.40 -0.94
CA GLN A 36 6.88 15.22 -0.66
C GLN A 36 5.68 14.26 -0.64
N PRO A 37 5.13 13.90 0.54
CA PRO A 37 4.02 12.95 0.64
C PRO A 37 2.85 13.28 -0.29
N ARG A 38 2.53 14.57 -0.44
CA ARG A 38 1.52 15.06 -1.38
C ARG A 38 1.76 14.60 -2.82
N LYS A 39 3.01 14.63 -3.32
CA LYS A 39 3.35 14.16 -4.67
C LYS A 39 3.18 12.65 -4.82
N ILE A 40 3.50 11.87 -3.78
CA ILE A 40 3.27 10.42 -3.77
C ILE A 40 1.76 10.15 -3.83
N ASN A 41 0.97 10.86 -3.04
CA ASN A 41 -0.49 10.73 -3.02
C ASN A 41 -1.14 11.08 -4.35
N LEU A 42 -0.74 12.18 -4.99
CA LEU A 42 -1.28 12.56 -6.31
C LEU A 42 -1.06 11.46 -7.34
N ARG A 43 0.12 10.82 -7.36
CA ARG A 43 0.39 9.68 -8.24
C ARG A 43 -0.47 8.46 -7.91
N ILE A 44 -0.66 8.16 -6.62
CA ILE A 44 -1.54 7.06 -6.22
C ILE A 44 -2.99 7.35 -6.66
N ILE A 45 -3.46 8.60 -6.51
CA ILE A 45 -4.80 9.03 -6.95
C ILE A 45 -4.96 8.86 -8.47
N GLU A 46 -3.95 9.21 -9.26
CA GLU A 46 -3.94 8.99 -10.71
C GLU A 46 -4.07 7.51 -11.07
N LEU A 47 -3.32 6.63 -10.39
CA LEU A 47 -3.42 5.17 -10.60
C LEU A 47 -4.79 4.64 -10.21
N CYS A 48 -5.33 5.07 -9.07
CA CYS A 48 -6.67 4.73 -8.62
C CYS A 48 -7.75 5.13 -9.64
N ARG A 49 -7.63 6.32 -10.23
CA ARG A 49 -8.53 6.78 -11.31
C ARG A 49 -8.43 5.87 -12.52
N LEU A 50 -7.21 5.52 -12.95
CA LEU A 50 -6.99 4.59 -14.06
C LEU A 50 -7.66 3.23 -13.80
N VAL A 51 -7.46 2.65 -12.61
CA VAL A 51 -8.09 1.38 -12.21
C VAL A 51 -9.62 1.48 -12.27
N ARG A 52 -10.21 2.56 -11.74
CA ARG A 52 -11.67 2.77 -11.81
C ARG A 52 -12.19 2.94 -13.23
N THR A 53 -11.46 3.64 -14.10
CA THR A 53 -11.89 3.80 -15.51
C THR A 53 -11.89 2.49 -16.30
N ARG A 54 -11.26 1.43 -15.76
CA ARG A 54 -11.28 0.08 -16.34
C ARG A 54 -12.40 -0.81 -15.77
N GLY A 55 -13.33 -0.26 -15.00
CA GLY A 55 -14.52 -0.98 -14.51
C GLY A 55 -14.29 -1.82 -13.26
N VAL A 56 -13.12 -1.73 -12.61
CA VAL A 56 -12.86 -2.43 -11.35
C VAL A 56 -13.79 -1.89 -10.26
N ALA A 57 -14.67 -2.75 -9.76
CA ALA A 57 -15.69 -2.39 -8.78
C ALA A 57 -15.09 -2.12 -7.40
N THR A 58 -14.19 -3.00 -6.94
CA THR A 58 -13.63 -2.92 -5.59
C THR A 58 -12.14 -2.61 -5.62
N MET A 59 -11.74 -1.57 -4.91
CA MET A 59 -10.34 -1.20 -4.76
C MET A 59 -10.00 -1.00 -3.29
N VAL A 60 -8.92 -1.66 -2.86
CA VAL A 60 -8.46 -1.68 -1.46
C VAL A 60 -7.07 -1.07 -1.41
N LEU A 61 -6.83 -0.17 -0.47
CA LEU A 61 -5.52 0.48 -0.31
C LEU A 61 -4.84 -0.11 0.91
N ALA A 62 -3.69 -0.75 0.73
CA ALA A 62 -2.91 -1.23 1.87
C ALA A 62 -2.09 -0.11 2.50
N ASP A 63 -1.84 -0.21 3.80
CA ASP A 63 -0.93 0.69 4.50
C ASP A 63 0.51 0.42 4.09
N ILE A 64 1.32 1.46 4.24
CA ILE A 64 2.75 1.33 4.12
C ILE A 64 3.26 0.71 5.41
N CYS A 65 3.77 -0.52 5.33
CA CYS A 65 4.37 -1.21 6.48
C CYS A 65 5.52 -0.38 7.05
N LYS A 66 5.65 -0.36 8.37
CA LYS A 66 6.87 0.12 9.04
C LYS A 66 8.10 -0.56 8.45
N ARG A 67 9.25 0.10 8.46
CA ARG A 67 10.53 -0.50 8.08
C ARG A 67 11.60 -0.03 9.05
N TRP A 68 12.66 -0.81 9.19
CA TRP A 68 13.70 -0.55 10.18
C TRP A 68 15.01 -0.13 9.54
N VAL A 69 15.27 -0.59 8.31
CA VAL A 69 16.47 -0.29 7.56
C VAL A 69 16.12 0.46 6.28
N PHE A 70 16.92 1.48 5.97
CA PHE A 70 16.72 2.38 4.84
C PHE A 70 18.02 2.56 4.07
N ARG A 71 17.92 2.73 2.75
CA ARG A 71 19.07 3.11 1.92
C ARG A 71 19.54 4.55 2.17
N ASP A 72 18.62 5.41 2.58
CA ASP A 72 18.89 6.79 2.96
C ASP A 72 19.23 6.82 4.46
N PRO A 73 20.48 7.09 4.85
CA PRO A 73 20.91 7.02 6.25
C PRO A 73 20.26 8.08 7.14
N ALA A 74 19.72 9.16 6.55
CA ALA A 74 19.02 10.22 7.28
C ALA A 74 17.50 9.94 7.43
N LEU A 75 17.01 8.81 6.89
CA LEU A 75 15.64 8.37 7.05
C LEU A 75 15.54 7.41 8.24
N THR A 76 14.83 7.84 9.29
CA THR A 76 14.54 7.01 10.47
C THR A 76 13.19 6.32 10.33
N SER A 77 12.97 5.26 11.12
CA SER A 77 11.69 4.54 11.16
C SER A 77 10.53 5.48 11.52
N ASP A 78 10.71 6.34 12.52
CA ASP A 78 9.68 7.32 12.93
C ASP A 78 9.35 8.32 11.82
N ARG A 79 10.36 8.81 11.12
CA ARG A 79 10.17 9.74 10.00
C ARG A 79 9.47 9.05 8.84
N PHE A 80 9.85 7.81 8.54
CA PHE A 80 9.20 7.00 7.53
C PHE A 80 7.73 6.74 7.89
N SER A 81 7.44 6.35 9.12
CA SER A 81 6.08 6.14 9.62
C SER A 81 5.24 7.41 9.54
N LYS A 82 5.78 8.58 9.94
CA LYS A 82 5.08 9.88 9.79
C LYS A 82 4.71 10.17 8.34
N PHE A 83 5.62 9.89 7.39
CA PHE A 83 5.32 10.02 5.96
C PHE A 83 4.28 9.00 5.51
N GLY A 84 4.35 7.75 5.98
CA GLY A 84 3.38 6.69 5.73
C GLY A 84 1.97 7.05 6.20
N SER A 85 1.83 7.54 7.44
CA SER A 85 0.56 8.00 8.01
C SER A 85 0.00 9.19 7.24
N SER A 86 0.85 10.13 6.82
CA SER A 86 0.42 11.23 5.95
C SER A 86 -0.16 10.70 4.64
N ILE A 87 0.52 9.75 3.99
CA ILE A 87 0.04 9.10 2.77
C ILE A 87 -1.31 8.40 3.00
N ALA A 88 -1.43 7.63 4.08
CA ALA A 88 -2.68 6.96 4.44
C ALA A 88 -3.84 7.94 4.66
N HIS A 89 -3.61 9.02 5.39
CA HIS A 89 -4.62 10.06 5.63
C HIS A 89 -5.15 10.68 4.33
N TYR A 90 -4.24 11.04 3.40
CA TYR A 90 -4.65 11.57 2.10
C TYR A 90 -5.41 10.53 1.27
N LYS A 91 -5.01 9.25 1.29
CA LYS A 91 -5.73 8.18 0.60
C LYS A 91 -7.20 8.10 1.07
N MET A 92 -7.45 8.17 2.37
CA MET A 92 -8.81 8.13 2.93
C MET A 92 -9.69 9.30 2.48
N MET A 93 -9.13 10.50 2.34
CA MET A 93 -9.88 11.69 1.90
C MET A 93 -10.40 11.56 0.46
N TYR A 94 -9.61 10.97 -0.44
CA TYR A 94 -9.99 10.82 -1.85
C TYR A 94 -10.71 9.50 -2.16
N PHE A 95 -10.55 8.50 -1.30
CA PHE A 95 -11.11 7.17 -1.47
C PHE A 95 -11.74 6.70 -0.16
N PRO A 96 -12.90 7.25 0.25
CA PRO A 96 -13.54 6.92 1.52
C PRO A 96 -13.94 5.43 1.65
N VAL A 97 -14.01 4.70 0.53
CA VAL A 97 -14.31 3.26 0.48
C VAL A 97 -13.06 2.38 0.63
N ALA A 98 -11.86 2.97 0.66
CA ALA A 98 -10.62 2.22 0.75
C ALA A 98 -10.39 1.75 2.19
N SER A 99 -10.64 0.46 2.44
CA SER A 99 -10.23 -0.15 3.70
C SER A 99 -8.72 -0.25 3.78
N MET A 100 -8.14 0.43 4.76
CA MET A 100 -6.71 0.32 5.06
C MET A 100 -6.41 -1.03 5.68
N VAL A 101 -5.42 -1.74 5.17
CA VAL A 101 -4.84 -2.93 5.82
C VAL A 101 -3.67 -2.48 6.65
N HIS A 102 -3.85 -2.47 7.97
CA HIS A 102 -2.79 -2.10 8.90
C HIS A 102 -1.84 -3.29 9.07
N MET A 103 -0.54 -3.02 9.07
CA MET A 103 0.51 -4.03 9.10
C MET A 103 1.40 -3.85 10.33
N GLN A 104 1.86 -4.96 10.90
CA GLN A 104 2.46 -5.05 12.24
C GLN A 104 3.70 -4.18 12.51
N GLU A 105 3.88 -3.92 13.80
CA GLU A 105 5.02 -3.21 14.38
C GLU A 105 6.09 -4.13 14.99
N GLU A 106 5.81 -5.43 15.16
CA GLU A 106 6.71 -6.33 15.90
C GLU A 106 7.91 -6.79 15.07
N LYS A 107 9.11 -6.76 15.68
CA LYS A 107 10.36 -7.16 15.02
C LYS A 107 10.38 -8.61 14.53
N LYS A 108 9.65 -9.53 15.20
CA LYS A 108 9.63 -10.96 14.86
C LYS A 108 9.03 -11.25 13.47
N HIS A 109 8.29 -10.30 12.91
CA HIS A 109 7.64 -10.43 11.60
C HIS A 109 8.53 -9.95 10.45
N TRP A 110 9.75 -9.49 10.73
CA TRP A 110 10.70 -9.01 9.74
C TRP A 110 11.84 -10.01 9.55
N CYS A 111 12.34 -10.10 8.32
CA CYS A 111 13.62 -10.72 8.02
C CYS A 111 14.75 -10.00 8.77
N HIS A 112 15.91 -10.65 8.85
CA HIS A 112 17.12 -10.08 9.47
C HIS A 112 17.58 -8.76 8.85
N ASP A 113 17.16 -8.47 7.61
CA ASP A 113 17.46 -7.20 6.95
C ASP A 113 16.61 -6.01 7.45
N GLY A 114 15.54 -6.25 8.20
CA GLY A 114 14.64 -5.20 8.70
C GLY A 114 13.89 -4.43 7.60
N VAL A 115 13.85 -4.96 6.38
CA VAL A 115 13.19 -4.36 5.19
C VAL A 115 12.09 -5.25 4.64
N HIS A 116 12.27 -6.57 4.67
CA HIS A 116 11.31 -7.54 4.14
C HIS A 116 10.60 -8.29 5.27
N LEU A 117 9.38 -8.73 5.02
CA LEU A 117 8.66 -9.57 5.97
C LEU A 117 9.27 -10.98 5.98
N SER A 118 9.37 -11.55 7.18
CA SER A 118 9.58 -12.98 7.37
C SER A 118 8.35 -13.78 6.90
N GLU A 119 8.47 -15.09 6.80
CA GLU A 119 7.34 -15.99 6.50
C GLU A 119 6.17 -15.77 7.47
N ALA A 120 6.43 -15.74 8.79
CA ALA A 120 5.42 -15.45 9.80
C ALA A 120 4.76 -14.06 9.59
N GLY A 121 5.55 -13.06 9.20
CA GLY A 121 5.04 -11.73 8.88
C GLY A 121 4.17 -11.69 7.63
N VAL A 122 4.49 -12.49 6.61
CA VAL A 122 3.65 -12.66 5.42
C VAL A 122 2.34 -13.37 5.79
N GLU A 123 2.39 -14.43 6.58
CA GLU A 123 1.19 -15.16 7.02
C GLU A 123 0.23 -14.25 7.80
N GLU A 124 0.75 -13.48 8.75
CA GLU A 124 -0.09 -12.57 9.53
C GLU A 124 -0.61 -11.41 8.66
N PHE A 125 0.20 -10.90 7.72
CA PHE A 125 -0.28 -9.92 6.73
C PHE A 125 -1.45 -10.46 5.90
N MET A 126 -1.30 -11.65 5.33
CA MET A 126 -2.32 -12.30 4.52
C MET A 126 -3.59 -12.58 5.32
N THR A 127 -3.44 -12.96 6.59
CA THR A 127 -4.56 -13.14 7.52
C THR A 127 -5.30 -11.83 7.79
N SER A 128 -4.58 -10.75 8.10
CA SER A 128 -5.16 -9.40 8.29
C SER A 128 -5.87 -8.91 7.04
N LEU A 129 -5.23 -9.07 5.88
CA LEU A 129 -5.80 -8.74 4.59
C LEU A 129 -7.09 -9.51 4.33
N ARG A 130 -7.08 -10.84 4.51
CA ARG A 130 -8.27 -11.70 4.33
C ARG A 130 -9.42 -11.27 5.23
N LEU A 131 -9.17 -10.97 6.50
CA LEU A 131 -10.20 -10.53 7.44
C LEU A 131 -10.82 -9.18 7.03
N LYS A 132 -10.01 -8.25 6.52
CA LYS A 132 -10.52 -6.96 6.03
C LYS A 132 -11.26 -7.09 4.71
N LEU A 133 -10.71 -7.86 3.76
CA LEU A 133 -11.38 -8.15 2.50
C LEU A 133 -12.73 -8.81 2.72
N ARG A 134 -12.83 -9.74 3.69
CA ARG A 134 -14.13 -10.33 4.05
C ARG A 134 -15.14 -9.24 4.38
N LYS A 135 -14.82 -8.30 5.28
CA LYS A 135 -15.74 -7.20 5.66
C LYS A 135 -16.15 -6.28 4.50
N ILE A 136 -15.32 -6.17 3.46
CA ILE A 136 -15.58 -5.31 2.30
C ILE A 136 -16.41 -6.07 1.25
N LEU A 137 -16.10 -7.35 1.04
CA LEU A 137 -16.63 -8.16 -0.05
C LEU A 137 -17.88 -8.96 0.36
N THR A 138 -18.07 -9.26 1.64
CA THR A 138 -19.37 -9.74 2.10
C THR A 138 -20.31 -8.55 2.20
N PRO A 139 -21.49 -8.59 1.55
CA PRO A 139 -22.55 -7.62 1.79
C PRO A 139 -22.89 -7.71 3.28
N THR A 140 -22.56 -6.68 4.05
CA THR A 140 -23.25 -6.46 5.33
C THR A 140 -24.65 -5.99 4.97
N ASP A 141 -25.59 -6.94 4.99
CA ASP A 141 -27.05 -6.78 5.02
C ASP A 141 -27.63 -5.62 4.17
N LEU A 142 -28.06 -5.98 2.95
CA LEU A 142 -29.29 -5.44 2.36
C LEU A 142 -30.46 -6.32 2.80
#